data_AF-A0A6L7LEE2-F1
#
_entry.id   AF-A0A6L7LEE2-F1
#
_cell.length_a   1.000
_cell.length_b   1.000
_cell.length_c   1.000
_cell.angle_alpha   90.00
_cell.angle_beta   90.00
_cell.angle_gamma   90.00
#
_symmetry.space_group_name_H-M   'P 1'
#
loop_
_entity.id
_entity.type
_entity.pdbx_description
1 polymer ?
#
loop_
_entity_poly.entity_id
_entity_poly.type
_entity_poly.pdbx_seq_one_letter_code
_entity_poly.pdbx_strand_id
1 'polypeptide(L)'
;SGKDPTKVDRSASYAARWVAKNVVAAGLADRVEVLLSYAIGMAQPTSVSAETFGTNKVPDEKINKLISRHFDLRPGAIIRDLDLRRPIYKKTAAYGHFGRPEEDFPWERTDKAAALRKDAGLS
;
A
#
# COMPACT_ATOMS: atom_id res chain seq x y z
N SER A 1 -2.00 6.47 17.34
CA SER A 1 -2.51 7.81 16.97
C SER A 1 -1.54 8.92 17.40
N GLY A 2 -1.76 10.18 17.02
CA GLY A 2 -0.91 11.32 17.43
C GLY A 2 0.36 11.59 16.60
N LYS A 3 0.79 10.66 15.73
CA LYS A 3 1.97 10.84 14.87
C LYS A 3 1.62 11.64 13.60
N ASP A 4 2.48 12.53 13.14
CA ASP A 4 2.35 13.16 11.83
C ASP A 4 2.77 12.18 10.71
N PRO A 5 2.46 12.43 9.41
CA PRO A 5 2.72 11.45 8.36
C PRO A 5 4.19 11.26 7.99
N THR A 6 5.12 12.06 8.53
CA THR A 6 6.56 11.80 8.37
C THR A 6 7.02 10.56 9.14
N LYS A 7 6.23 10.09 10.12
CA LYS A 7 6.53 8.86 10.86
C LYS A 7 6.06 7.64 10.05
N VAL A 8 7.03 6.86 9.58
CA VAL A 8 6.79 5.67 8.75
C VAL A 8 5.86 4.66 9.41
N ASP A 9 5.83 4.58 10.74
CA ASP A 9 4.87 3.76 11.49
C ASP A 9 3.41 4.02 11.08
N ARG A 10 3.09 5.25 10.68
CA ARG A 10 1.78 5.60 10.12
C ARG A 10 1.77 5.49 8.60
N SER A 11 2.63 6.26 7.93
CA SER A 11 2.55 6.42 6.48
C SER A 11 2.88 5.15 5.73
N ALA A 12 3.91 4.40 6.13
CA ALA A 12 4.24 3.13 5.51
C ALA A 12 3.19 2.04 5.80
N SER A 13 2.58 2.03 7.01
CA SER A 13 1.47 1.12 7.30
C SER A 13 0.26 1.39 6.40
N TYR A 14 -0.06 2.66 6.14
CA TYR A 14 -1.11 3.03 5.19
C TYR A 14 -0.73 2.68 3.75
N ALA A 15 0.53 2.88 3.37
CA ALA A 15 1.01 2.48 2.05
C ALA A 15 0.96 0.95 1.85
N ALA A 16 1.35 0.16 2.86
CA ALA A 16 1.27 -1.30 2.80
C ALA A 16 -0.19 -1.76 2.61
N ARG A 17 -1.15 -1.15 3.33
CA ARG A 17 -2.58 -1.38 3.10
C ARG A 17 -2.98 -1.03 1.67
N TRP A 18 -2.59 0.13 1.17
CA TRP A 18 -2.91 0.60 -0.18
C TRP A 18 -2.38 -0.38 -1.25
N VAL A 19 -1.12 -0.82 -1.11
CA VAL A 19 -0.50 -1.82 -1.98
C VAL A 19 -1.29 -3.13 -1.93
N ALA A 20 -1.48 -3.70 -0.74
CA ALA A 20 -2.15 -4.98 -0.56
C ALA A 20 -3.58 -4.96 -1.15
N LYS A 21 -4.34 -3.89 -0.88
CA LYS A 21 -5.70 -3.74 -1.38
C LYS A 21 -5.74 -3.65 -2.90
N ASN A 22 -4.79 -2.94 -3.52
CA ASN A 22 -4.69 -2.84 -4.98
C ASN A 22 -4.28 -4.16 -5.64
N VAL A 23 -3.36 -4.92 -5.03
CA VAL A 23 -2.95 -6.25 -5.52
C VAL A 23 -4.15 -7.21 -5.54
N VAL A 24 -4.93 -7.25 -4.47
CA VAL A 24 -6.14 -8.10 -4.39
C VAL A 24 -7.21 -7.60 -5.36
N ALA A 25 -7.50 -6.29 -5.38
CA ALA A 25 -8.51 -5.72 -6.26
C ALA A 25 -8.20 -5.90 -7.76
N ALA A 26 -6.92 -6.00 -8.11
CA ALA A 26 -6.47 -6.28 -9.47
C ALA A 26 -6.61 -7.78 -9.86
N GLY A 27 -6.91 -8.64 -8.90
CA GLY A 27 -7.00 -10.09 -9.09
C GLY A 27 -5.63 -10.76 -9.23
N LEU A 28 -4.56 -10.16 -8.70
CA LEU A 28 -3.22 -10.77 -8.71
C LEU A 28 -3.10 -11.89 -7.66
N ALA A 29 -3.87 -11.80 -6.57
CA ALA A 29 -3.96 -12.81 -5.52
C ALA A 29 -5.30 -12.66 -4.76
N ASP A 30 -5.77 -13.73 -4.11
CA ASP A 30 -7.00 -13.67 -3.29
C ASP A 30 -6.70 -13.11 -1.89
N ARG A 31 -5.48 -13.29 -1.38
CA ARG A 31 -4.95 -12.64 -0.18
C ARG A 31 -3.47 -12.31 -0.33
N VAL A 32 -3.01 -11.28 0.36
CA VAL A 32 -1.60 -10.87 0.35
C VAL A 32 -1.23 -10.18 1.65
N GLU A 33 -0.03 -10.48 2.15
CA GLU A 33 0.65 -9.72 3.20
C GLU A 33 1.77 -8.89 2.57
N VAL A 34 1.85 -7.61 2.92
CA VAL A 34 2.90 -6.70 2.44
C VAL A 34 3.70 -6.21 3.64
N LEU A 35 5.02 -6.39 3.60
CA LEU A 35 5.95 -5.97 4.64
C LEU A 35 6.91 -4.92 4.09
N LEU A 36 7.04 -3.83 4.83
CA LEU A 36 7.95 -2.72 4.53
C LEU A 36 8.86 -2.48 5.73
N SER A 37 10.17 -2.34 5.48
CA SER A 37 11.14 -1.96 6.51
C SER A 37 11.96 -0.75 6.07
N TYR A 38 12.39 0.07 7.04
CA TYR A 38 13.17 1.29 6.82
C TYR A 38 14.28 1.38 7.85
N ALA A 39 15.43 1.91 7.44
CA ALA A 39 16.47 2.39 8.34
C ALA A 39 16.29 3.89 8.58
N ILE A 40 16.58 4.35 9.80
CA ILE A 40 16.51 5.77 10.16
C ILE A 40 17.44 6.57 9.22
N GLY A 41 16.92 7.64 8.61
CA GLY A 41 17.66 8.51 7.70
C GLY A 41 17.71 8.04 6.24
N MET A 42 17.18 6.86 5.92
CA MET A 42 17.09 6.37 4.55
C MET A 42 15.70 6.63 3.95
N ALA A 43 15.67 7.19 2.74
CA ALA A 43 14.41 7.43 2.03
C ALA A 43 13.84 6.15 1.42
N GLN A 44 14.70 5.28 0.88
CA GLN A 44 14.27 4.01 0.30
C GLN A 44 13.99 2.98 1.41
N PRO A 45 12.95 2.13 1.25
CA PRO A 45 12.79 0.97 2.11
C PRO A 45 14.03 0.08 2.04
N THR A 46 14.42 -0.49 3.17
CA THR A 46 15.45 -1.53 3.23
C THR A 46 14.94 -2.87 2.69
N SER A 47 13.63 -3.11 2.79
CA SER A 47 12.96 -4.26 2.19
C SER A 47 11.51 -3.94 1.83
N VAL A 48 11.05 -4.54 0.73
CA VAL A 48 9.66 -4.61 0.29
C VAL A 48 9.39 -6.06 -0.06
N SER A 49 8.44 -6.71 0.62
CA SER A 49 8.04 -8.09 0.31
C SER A 49 6.53 -8.24 0.28
N ALA A 50 6.06 -9.11 -0.61
CA ALA A 50 4.68 -9.54 -0.70
C ALA A 50 4.60 -11.07 -0.66
N GLU A 51 3.80 -11.59 0.27
CA GLU A 51 3.49 -13.02 0.43
C GLU A 51 2.01 -13.25 0.12
N THR A 52 1.71 -14.10 -0.85
CA THR A 52 0.34 -14.35 -1.33
C THR A 52 -0.28 -15.62 -0.78
N PHE A 53 0.50 -16.38 -0.02
CA PHE A 53 0.15 -17.63 0.62
C PHE A 53 -0.46 -18.64 -0.38
N GLY A 54 0.11 -18.72 -1.57
CA GLY A 54 -0.32 -19.63 -2.64
C GLY A 54 -1.62 -19.26 -3.35
N THR A 55 -2.14 -18.04 -3.14
CA THR A 55 -3.36 -17.56 -3.81
C THR A 55 -3.10 -16.71 -5.04
N ASN A 56 -1.84 -16.53 -5.40
CA ASN A 56 -1.40 -15.74 -6.54
C ASN A 56 -1.89 -16.33 -7.87
N LYS A 57 -2.26 -15.43 -8.80
CA LYS A 57 -2.64 -15.77 -10.19
C LYS A 57 -1.49 -15.56 -11.18
N VAL A 58 -0.40 -14.97 -10.72
CA VAL A 58 0.88 -14.79 -11.43
C VAL A 58 2.03 -15.05 -10.45
N PRO A 59 3.26 -15.39 -10.90
CA PRO A 59 4.36 -15.66 -9.98
C PRO A 59 4.61 -14.53 -8.96
N ASP A 60 4.90 -14.87 -7.70
CA ASP A 60 5.12 -13.87 -6.63
C ASP A 60 6.25 -12.90 -6.95
N GLU A 61 7.30 -13.35 -7.63
CA GLU A 61 8.37 -12.47 -8.09
C GLU A 61 7.84 -11.39 -9.06
N LYS A 62 6.86 -11.72 -9.90
CA LYS A 62 6.20 -10.76 -10.78
C LYS A 62 5.37 -9.76 -9.97
N ILE A 63 4.66 -10.21 -8.94
CA ILE A 63 3.89 -9.34 -8.04
C ILE A 63 4.83 -8.34 -7.35
N ASN A 64 5.95 -8.83 -6.79
CA ASN A 64 6.95 -7.97 -6.14
C ASN A 64 7.54 -6.94 -7.12
N LYS A 65 7.85 -7.33 -8.37
CA LYS A 65 8.31 -6.40 -9.42
C LYS A 65 7.26 -5.33 -9.76
N LEU A 66 5.99 -5.72 -9.86
CA LEU A 66 4.90 -4.79 -10.12
C LEU A 66 4.70 -3.82 -8.95
N ILE A 67 4.80 -4.28 -7.70
CA ILE A 67 4.74 -3.40 -6.53
C ILE A 67 5.83 -2.33 -6.62
N SER A 68 7.09 -2.74 -6.81
CA SER A 68 8.23 -1.80 -6.93
C SER A 68 8.11 -0.83 -8.11
N ARG A 69 7.40 -1.21 -9.17
CA ARG A 69 7.19 -0.37 -10.37
C ARG A 69 6.06 0.65 -10.19
N HIS A 70 4.97 0.27 -9.54
CA HIS A 70 3.75 1.08 -9.47
C HIS A 70 3.63 1.93 -8.20
N PHE A 71 4.40 1.61 -7.16
CA PHE A 71 4.36 2.27 -5.87
C PHE A 71 5.74 2.82 -5.49
N ASP A 72 5.84 4.15 -5.39
CA ASP A 72 7.01 4.81 -4.82
C ASP A 72 6.88 4.85 -3.30
N LEU A 73 7.53 3.91 -2.63
CA LEU A 73 7.40 3.68 -1.19
C LEU A 73 8.39 4.51 -0.36
N ARG A 74 9.00 5.56 -0.92
CA ARG A 74 9.75 6.53 -0.12
C ARG A 74 8.77 7.35 0.75
N PRO A 75 9.10 7.73 2.00
CA PRO A 75 8.18 8.46 2.87
C PRO A 75 7.59 9.74 2.24
N GLY A 76 8.42 10.52 1.54
CA GLY A 76 7.96 11.72 0.84
C GLY A 76 6.99 11.43 -0.32
N ALA A 77 7.21 10.35 -1.05
CA ALA A 77 6.33 9.92 -2.14
C ALA A 77 5.00 9.37 -1.62
N ILE A 78 5.03 8.56 -0.55
CA ILE A 78 3.82 8.10 0.13
C ILE A 78 2.96 9.29 0.58
N ILE A 79 3.57 10.30 1.19
CA ILE A 79 2.87 11.51 1.64
C ILE A 79 2.22 12.25 0.46
N ARG A 80 2.93 12.37 -0.67
CA ARG A 80 2.45 13.03 -1.89
C ARG A 80 1.29 12.24 -2.52
N ASP A 81 1.48 10.95 -2.75
CA ASP A 81 0.57 10.11 -3.54
C ASP A 81 -0.72 9.81 -2.79
N LEU A 82 -0.66 9.69 -1.46
CA LEU A 82 -1.84 9.54 -0.61
C LEU A 82 -2.38 10.88 -0.06
N ASP A 83 -1.79 12.00 -0.46
CA ASP A 83 -2.18 13.35 -0.02
C ASP A 83 -2.39 13.43 1.50
N LEU A 84 -1.34 13.08 2.26
CA LEU A 84 -1.43 12.88 3.71
C LEU A 84 -1.31 14.18 4.51
N ARG A 85 -0.84 15.29 3.94
CA ARG A 85 -0.69 16.57 4.66
C ARG A 85 -2.01 17.33 4.76
N ARG A 86 -3.01 16.68 5.34
CA ARG A 86 -4.38 17.19 5.52
C ARG A 86 -4.96 16.75 6.87
N PRO A 87 -5.97 17.45 7.42
CA PRO A 87 -6.59 17.11 8.70
C PRO A 87 -7.56 15.92 8.62
N ILE A 88 -7.11 14.76 8.12
CA ILE A 88 -7.95 13.58 7.84
C ILE A 88 -7.93 12.50 8.94
N TYR A 89 -7.07 12.64 9.96
CA TYR A 89 -6.78 11.55 10.91
C TYR A 89 -7.76 11.39 12.08
N LYS A 90 -8.58 12.41 12.39
CA LYS A 90 -9.48 12.33 13.55
C LYS A 90 -10.45 11.15 13.42
N LYS A 91 -10.97 10.93 12.21
CA LYS A 91 -11.91 9.84 11.90
C LYS A 91 -11.30 8.45 12.06
N THR A 92 -9.97 8.32 11.95
CA THR A 92 -9.28 7.04 12.07
C THR A 92 -9.02 6.64 13.53
N ALA A 93 -9.31 7.50 14.50
CA ALA A 93 -8.99 7.27 15.91
C ALA A 93 -9.93 6.26 16.60
N ALA A 94 -11.04 5.91 15.95
CA ALA A 94 -12.00 4.91 16.40
C ALA A 94 -12.46 4.07 15.19
N TYR A 95 -12.96 2.86 15.46
CA TYR A 95 -13.50 1.92 14.48
C TYR A 95 -12.50 1.43 13.41
N GLY A 96 -11.20 1.59 13.67
CA GLY A 96 -10.13 1.09 12.81
C GLY A 96 -9.71 2.08 11.72
N HIS A 97 -8.47 1.87 11.25
CA HIS A 97 -7.84 2.65 10.20
C HIS A 97 -8.14 2.13 8.78
N PHE A 98 -8.56 0.87 8.67
CA PHE A 98 -8.66 0.13 7.41
C PHE A 98 -10.04 -0.51 7.24
N GLY A 99 -10.42 -0.77 6.00
CA GLY A 99 -11.65 -1.52 5.68
C GLY A 99 -12.95 -0.73 5.85
N ARG A 100 -12.89 0.60 5.76
CA ARG A 100 -14.01 1.53 5.96
C ARG A 100 -14.36 2.26 4.66
N PRO A 101 -15.11 1.62 3.73
CA PRO A 101 -15.40 2.17 2.40
C PRO A 101 -16.30 3.41 2.42
N GLU A 102 -17.08 3.60 3.49
CA GLU A 102 -17.91 4.79 3.72
C GLU A 102 -17.09 6.06 3.96
N GLU A 103 -15.80 5.91 4.27
CA GLU A 103 -14.86 7.01 4.44
C GLU A 103 -13.92 7.09 3.24
N ASP A 104 -13.70 8.29 2.69
CA ASP A 104 -12.72 8.54 1.61
C ASP A 104 -11.29 8.57 2.16
N PHE A 105 -10.83 7.45 2.71
CA PHE A 105 -9.42 7.28 3.10
C PHE A 105 -8.57 6.98 1.87
N PRO A 106 -7.50 7.75 1.61
CA PRO A 106 -6.73 7.61 0.37
C PRO A 106 -6.06 6.23 0.24
N TRP A 107 -5.65 5.61 1.35
CA TRP A 107 -5.07 4.25 1.35
C TRP A 107 -6.09 3.12 1.15
N GLU A 108 -7.39 3.43 1.14
CA GLU A 108 -8.44 2.46 0.81
C GLU A 108 -8.82 2.52 -0.69
N ARG A 109 -8.21 3.40 -1.49
CA ARG A 109 -8.46 3.47 -2.94
C ARG A 109 -7.84 2.28 -3.66
N THR A 110 -8.48 1.83 -4.74
CA THR A 110 -8.00 0.76 -5.64
C THR A 110 -7.61 1.31 -7.01
N ASP A 111 -7.07 2.52 -7.03
CA ASP A 111 -6.73 3.31 -8.21
C ASP A 111 -5.57 2.75 -9.04
N LYS A 112 -4.73 1.88 -8.46
CA LYS A 112 -3.64 1.19 -9.16
C LYS A 112 -4.07 -0.18 -9.70
N ALA A 113 -5.23 -0.70 -9.30
CA ALA A 113 -5.62 -2.07 -9.58
C ALA A 113 -5.70 -2.38 -11.09
N ALA A 114 -6.32 -1.50 -11.88
CA ALA A 114 -6.43 -1.67 -13.33
C ALA A 114 -5.04 -1.70 -14.02
N ALA A 115 -4.12 -0.83 -13.60
CA ALA A 115 -2.77 -0.79 -14.14
C ALA A 115 -1.96 -2.05 -13.76
N LEU A 116 -2.07 -2.49 -12.51
CA LEU A 116 -1.44 -3.74 -12.04
C LEU A 116 -1.94 -4.95 -12.82
N ARG A 117 -3.26 -5.07 -13.01
CA ARG A 117 -3.89 -6.17 -13.75
C ARG A 117 -3.39 -6.22 -15.19
N LYS A 118 -3.38 -5.07 -15.87
CA LYS A 118 -2.86 -4.92 -17.23
C LYS A 118 -1.41 -5.36 -17.34
N ASP A 119 -0.53 -4.84 -16.47
CA ASP A 119 0.91 -5.14 -16.52
C ASP A 119 1.23 -6.57 -16.01
N ALA A 120 0.31 -7.18 -15.27
CA ALA A 120 0.33 -8.60 -14.95
C ALA A 120 0.01 -9.50 -16.15
N GLY A 121 -0.56 -8.97 -17.24
CA GLY A 121 -0.97 -9.74 -18.41
C GLY A 121 -2.27 -10.51 -18.19
N LEU A 122 -3.07 -10.12 -17.20
CA LEU A 122 -4.38 -10.68 -16.92
C LEU A 122 -5.42 -9.81 -17.65
N SER A 123 -5.87 -10.22 -18.83
CA SER A 123 -7.03 -9.62 -19.51
C SER A 123 -8.30 -10.18 -18.88
#